data_AF-A0A836R9M4-F1
#
_entry.id   AF-A0A836R9M4-F1
#
_cell.length_a   1.000
_cell.length_b   1.000
_cell.length_c   1.000
_cell.angle_alpha   90.00
_cell.angle_beta   90.00
_cell.angle_gamma   90.00
#
_symmetry.space_group_name_H-M   'P 1'
#
loop_
_entity.id
_entity.type
_entity.pdbx_description
1 polymer ?
#
loop_
_entity_poly.entity_id
_entity_poly.type
_entity_poly.pdbx_seq_one_letter_code
_entity_poly.pdbx_strand_id
1 'polypeptide(L)'
;MVGGTPGRTAVGRAGRPLLRPEWSRGLTQLAALDEHLRSLVTALTDTGQAIVPAMVPLSVRGKIVYRDLRGLQVLDARGGRLLWSCPELFSPERTWARERWGTSRFSSRLSMRGFMQRPTSADSETALGWLSGVLFKNSSYGLLSSDGRRVFVREDRKGLFEKPMRLSVFGRAGGSSRSDAPVNKLLAYDLETGELLWEVGGRDPVGSDALPLGGVFILGPPLPVGNTLYVAGERDGEIRLYALDPATGAVQWSQLLALAETRLGRNVARRWVSIRLAAAGGVVVCPTGVGWLVAVEPASRSILWAARYTSRSELAKRGPQRHPSYEPGGQRVSWIAPLPRIVGNRVLFAAVESDAIECWDLATGRRHWRRS
;
A
#
# COMPACT_ATOMS: atom_id res chain seq x y z
N MET A 1 -10.32 9.28 3.94
CA MET A 1 -8.93 8.83 4.20
C MET A 1 -8.87 7.97 5.47
N VAL A 2 -7.92 7.03 5.61
CA VAL A 2 -7.76 6.22 6.83
C VAL A 2 -7.53 7.12 8.05
N GLY A 3 -8.19 6.84 9.18
CA GLY A 3 -8.13 7.69 10.37
C GLY A 3 -8.98 8.96 10.28
N GLY A 4 -9.74 9.15 9.18
CA GLY A 4 -10.82 10.14 9.00
C GLY A 4 -10.43 11.62 8.92
N THR A 5 -9.31 12.04 9.49
CA THR A 5 -8.77 13.41 9.46
C THR A 5 -7.31 13.41 8.99
N PRO A 6 -6.77 14.57 8.57
CA PRO A 6 -5.34 14.72 8.30
C PRO A 6 -4.42 14.23 9.45
N GLY A 7 -4.82 14.47 10.70
CA GLY A 7 -4.11 14.01 11.90
C GLY A 7 -4.31 12.53 12.22
N ARG A 8 -5.15 11.80 11.47
CA ARG A 8 -5.43 10.36 11.61
C ARG A 8 -6.07 9.99 12.94
N THR A 9 -6.93 10.83 13.49
CA THR A 9 -7.49 10.71 14.85
C THR A 9 -9.01 10.92 14.91
N ALA A 10 -9.70 10.89 13.76
CA ALA A 10 -11.14 11.02 13.75
C ALA A 10 -11.81 9.91 14.57
N VAL A 11 -12.79 10.31 15.37
CA VAL A 11 -13.67 9.41 16.11
C VAL A 11 -15.06 9.50 15.48
N GLY A 12 -15.68 8.35 15.22
CA GLY A 12 -17.05 8.32 14.72
C GLY A 12 -18.01 8.91 15.76
N ARG A 13 -19.00 9.69 15.31
CA ARG A 13 -20.00 10.33 16.19
C ARG A 13 -21.13 9.38 16.63
N ALA A 14 -21.09 8.11 16.24
CA ALA A 14 -22.15 7.15 16.52
C ALA A 14 -22.03 6.55 17.94
N GLY A 15 -23.17 6.20 18.54
CA GLY A 15 -23.23 5.44 19.79
C GLY A 15 -22.73 3.99 19.62
N ARG A 16 -22.91 3.16 20.65
CA ARG A 16 -22.55 1.73 20.57
C ARG A 16 -23.28 1.08 19.37
N PRO A 17 -22.55 0.44 18.43
CA PRO A 17 -23.18 -0.19 17.29
C PRO A 17 -24.02 -1.38 17.78
N LEU A 18 -25.25 -1.49 17.25
CA LEU A 18 -25.96 -2.76 17.29
C LEU A 18 -25.17 -3.69 16.36
N LEU A 19 -24.58 -4.77 16.91
CA LEU A 19 -23.75 -5.71 16.16
C LEU A 19 -24.59 -6.64 15.26
N ARG A 20 -25.57 -6.06 14.55
CA ARG A 20 -26.42 -6.75 13.58
C ARG A 20 -25.97 -6.34 12.18
N PRO A 21 -25.70 -7.31 11.28
CA PRO A 21 -25.38 -6.98 9.90
C PRO A 21 -26.62 -6.43 9.20
N GLU A 22 -26.52 -5.20 8.68
CA GLU A 22 -27.56 -4.60 7.83
C GLU A 22 -27.47 -5.14 6.40
N TRP A 23 -26.24 -5.26 5.87
CA TRP A 23 -25.96 -5.84 4.56
C TRP A 23 -24.50 -6.34 4.51
N SER A 24 -24.21 -7.20 3.53
CA SER A 24 -22.87 -7.70 3.27
C SER A 24 -22.61 -7.82 1.76
N ARG A 25 -21.33 -7.77 1.38
CA ARG A 25 -20.85 -7.89 0.00
C ARG A 25 -19.61 -8.78 -0.01
N GLY A 26 -19.58 -9.74 -0.93
CA GLY A 26 -18.39 -10.55 -1.19
C GLY A 26 -17.25 -9.73 -1.77
N LEU A 27 -16.01 -10.19 -1.56
CA LEU A 27 -14.80 -9.57 -2.13
C LEU A 27 -14.51 -10.03 -3.58
N THR A 28 -15.26 -11.02 -4.06
CA THR A 28 -15.15 -11.64 -5.38
C THR A 28 -16.53 -12.05 -5.87
N GLN A 29 -16.68 -12.21 -7.19
CA GLN A 29 -17.86 -12.84 -7.80
C GLN A 29 -17.60 -14.30 -8.23
N LEU A 30 -16.35 -14.76 -8.15
CA LEU A 30 -15.98 -16.12 -8.52
C LEU A 30 -16.25 -17.06 -7.34
N ALA A 31 -17.23 -17.95 -7.47
CA ALA A 31 -17.59 -18.91 -6.42
C ALA A 31 -16.39 -19.76 -5.95
N ALA A 32 -15.54 -20.21 -6.88
CA ALA A 32 -14.35 -20.98 -6.56
C ALA A 32 -13.28 -20.18 -5.79
N LEU A 33 -13.22 -18.86 -5.98
CA LEU A 33 -12.33 -18.00 -5.20
C LEU A 33 -12.95 -17.72 -3.82
N ASP A 34 -14.27 -17.49 -3.74
CA ASP A 34 -14.95 -17.28 -2.46
C ASP A 34 -14.79 -18.50 -1.53
N GLU A 35 -14.98 -19.71 -2.04
CA GLU A 35 -14.74 -20.95 -1.29
C GLU A 35 -13.29 -21.07 -0.81
N HIS A 36 -12.34 -20.71 -1.67
CA HIS A 36 -10.93 -20.71 -1.34
C HIS A 36 -10.59 -19.68 -0.24
N LEU A 37 -11.19 -18.49 -0.28
CA LEU A 37 -11.04 -17.46 0.75
C LEU A 37 -11.58 -17.93 2.10
N ARG A 38 -12.73 -18.63 2.12
CA ARG A 38 -13.29 -19.19 3.37
C ARG A 38 -12.35 -20.23 3.97
N SER A 39 -11.86 -21.17 3.15
CA SER A 39 -10.89 -22.19 3.57
C SER A 39 -9.62 -21.55 4.15
N LEU A 40 -9.11 -20.50 3.50
CA LEU A 40 -7.95 -19.73 3.95
C LEU A 40 -8.18 -19.06 5.31
N VAL A 41 -9.33 -18.41 5.49
CA VAL A 41 -9.68 -17.77 6.77
C VAL A 41 -9.79 -18.80 7.90
N THR A 42 -10.43 -19.95 7.64
CA THR A 42 -10.50 -21.05 8.62
C THR A 42 -9.11 -21.53 9.00
N ALA A 43 -8.24 -21.84 8.03
CA ALA A 43 -6.89 -22.31 8.30
C ALA A 43 -6.03 -21.31 9.09
N LEU A 44 -6.13 -20.01 8.79
CA LEU A 44 -5.42 -18.97 9.54
C LEU A 44 -5.96 -18.84 10.97
N THR A 45 -7.27 -18.98 11.16
CA THR A 45 -7.91 -18.93 12.48
C THR A 45 -7.50 -20.13 13.34
N ASP A 46 -7.54 -21.33 12.78
CA ASP A 46 -7.17 -22.58 13.46
C ASP A 46 -5.70 -22.59 13.89
N THR A 47 -4.83 -21.91 13.13
CA THR A 47 -3.40 -21.75 13.44
C THR A 47 -3.11 -20.54 14.35
N GLY A 48 -4.14 -19.84 14.85
CA GLY A 48 -4.01 -18.71 15.76
C GLY A 48 -3.39 -17.46 15.13
N GLN A 49 -3.42 -17.32 13.80
CA GLN A 49 -2.89 -16.15 13.11
C GLN A 49 -3.89 -15.00 13.12
N ALA A 50 -3.39 -13.79 13.36
CA ALA A 50 -4.22 -12.58 13.32
C ALA A 50 -4.65 -12.25 11.88
N ILE A 51 -5.95 -12.27 11.64
CA ILE A 51 -6.60 -11.97 10.35
C ILE A 51 -7.15 -10.54 10.30
N VAL A 52 -6.28 -9.53 10.48
CA VAL A 52 -6.68 -8.12 10.36
C VAL A 52 -6.58 -7.70 8.89
N PRO A 53 -7.69 -7.32 8.22
CA PRO A 53 -7.65 -6.93 6.82
C PRO A 53 -6.75 -5.70 6.62
N ALA A 54 -5.85 -5.80 5.63
CA ALA A 54 -5.02 -4.68 5.20
C ALA A 54 -5.79 -3.67 4.32
N MET A 55 -6.95 -4.08 3.81
CA MET A 55 -7.86 -3.24 3.03
C MET A 55 -8.82 -2.50 3.96
N VAL A 56 -8.80 -1.17 3.91
CA VAL A 56 -9.57 -0.32 4.84
C VAL A 56 -10.59 0.51 4.04
N PRO A 57 -11.90 0.28 4.22
CA PRO A 57 -12.93 1.07 3.55
C PRO A 57 -12.95 2.51 4.06
N LEU A 58 -13.42 3.43 3.22
CA LEU A 58 -13.66 4.82 3.56
C LEU A 58 -15.16 5.09 3.57
N SER A 59 -15.65 5.75 4.62
CA SER A 59 -16.96 6.38 4.62
C SER A 59 -16.80 7.85 4.25
N VAL A 60 -17.43 8.29 3.14
CA VAL A 60 -17.33 9.66 2.62
C VAL A 60 -18.69 10.09 2.10
N ARG A 61 -19.28 11.14 2.68
CA ARG A 61 -20.56 11.75 2.24
C ARG A 61 -21.70 10.72 2.01
N GLY A 62 -21.87 9.78 2.94
CA GLY A 62 -22.91 8.75 2.86
C GLY A 62 -22.61 7.61 1.88
N LYS A 63 -21.39 7.55 1.33
CA LYS A 63 -20.90 6.46 0.48
C LYS A 63 -19.86 5.62 1.21
N ILE A 64 -19.78 4.34 0.88
CA ILE A 64 -18.69 3.44 1.26
C ILE A 64 -17.81 3.21 0.04
N VAL A 65 -16.54 3.57 0.14
CA VAL A 65 -15.54 3.46 -0.91
C VAL A 65 -14.47 2.47 -0.46
N TYR A 66 -14.25 1.41 -1.22
CA TYR A 66 -13.29 0.36 -0.84
C TYR A 66 -12.74 -0.36 -2.08
N ARG A 67 -11.67 -1.13 -1.89
CA ARG A 67 -11.23 -2.10 -2.89
C ARG A 67 -11.64 -3.50 -2.51
N ASP A 68 -12.14 -4.23 -3.51
CA ASP A 68 -12.27 -5.67 -3.45
C ASP A 68 -11.17 -6.35 -4.31
N LEU A 69 -11.29 -7.65 -4.57
CA LEU A 69 -10.32 -8.37 -5.39
C LEU A 69 -10.44 -8.07 -6.89
N ARG A 70 -11.35 -7.19 -7.29
CA ARG A 70 -11.64 -6.82 -8.68
C ARG A 70 -11.24 -5.38 -8.99
N GLY A 71 -11.34 -4.49 -8.02
CA GLY A 71 -10.94 -3.09 -8.14
C GLY A 71 -11.67 -2.18 -7.17
N LEU A 72 -11.84 -0.91 -7.57
CA LEU A 72 -12.52 0.11 -6.77
C LEU A 72 -14.04 -0.10 -6.82
N GLN A 73 -14.67 -0.07 -5.64
CA GLN A 73 -16.12 -0.17 -5.46
C GLN A 73 -16.62 1.05 -4.68
N VAL A 74 -17.72 1.65 -5.13
CA VAL A 74 -18.40 2.74 -4.42
C VAL A 74 -19.86 2.39 -4.23
N LEU A 75 -20.28 2.31 -2.97
CA LEU A 75 -21.63 1.91 -2.55
C LEU A 75 -22.34 3.05 -1.84
N ASP A 76 -23.66 3.02 -1.88
CA ASP A 76 -24.50 3.71 -0.91
C ASP A 76 -24.32 3.09 0.48
N ALA A 77 -24.07 3.90 1.51
CA ALA A 77 -23.78 3.38 2.85
C ALA A 77 -25.01 2.79 3.56
N ARG A 78 -26.22 3.26 3.24
CA ARG A 78 -27.44 2.78 3.93
C ARG A 78 -27.82 1.39 3.44
N GLY A 79 -27.94 1.21 2.13
CA GLY A 79 -28.44 -0.03 1.54
C GLY A 79 -27.38 -0.96 0.95
N GLY A 80 -26.11 -0.52 0.88
CA GLY A 80 -25.04 -1.32 0.25
C GLY A 80 -25.20 -1.43 -1.28
N ARG A 81 -26.05 -0.61 -1.89
CA ARG A 81 -26.27 -0.59 -3.35
C ARG A 81 -25.02 -0.07 -4.06
N LEU A 82 -24.56 -0.79 -5.08
CA LEU A 82 -23.46 -0.33 -5.93
C LEU A 82 -23.89 0.93 -6.69
N LEU A 83 -23.11 2.00 -6.53
CA LEU A 83 -23.28 3.25 -7.27
C LEU A 83 -22.46 3.19 -8.55
N TRP A 84 -21.17 2.90 -8.41
CA TRP A 84 -20.26 2.68 -9.53
C TRP A 84 -19.05 1.85 -9.09
N SER A 85 -18.33 1.29 -10.07
CA SER A 85 -17.12 0.51 -9.85
C SER A 85 -16.12 0.73 -10.97
N CYS A 86 -14.84 0.68 -10.65
CA CYS A 86 -13.76 0.67 -11.63
C CYS A 86 -12.95 -0.63 -11.47
N PRO A 87 -13.06 -1.58 -12.41
CA PRO A 87 -12.26 -2.79 -12.38
C PRO A 87 -10.79 -2.46 -12.66
N GLU A 88 -9.88 -3.14 -11.98
CA GLU A 88 -8.45 -3.00 -12.23
C GLU A 88 -7.98 -3.99 -13.30
N LEU A 89 -7.07 -3.54 -14.17
CA LEU A 89 -6.47 -4.40 -15.20
C LEU A 89 -5.67 -5.55 -14.59
N PHE A 90 -5.02 -5.29 -13.45
CA PHE A 90 -4.22 -6.25 -12.70
C PHE A 90 -4.79 -6.49 -11.31
N SER A 91 -6.00 -7.06 -11.25
CA SER A 91 -6.64 -7.37 -9.98
C SER A 91 -6.19 -8.73 -9.40
N PRO A 92 -6.29 -8.92 -8.06
CA PRO A 92 -6.04 -10.22 -7.45
C PRO A 92 -6.92 -11.34 -8.01
N GLU A 93 -8.21 -11.08 -8.24
CA GLU A 93 -9.14 -12.06 -8.82
C GLU A 93 -8.72 -12.50 -10.22
N ARG A 94 -8.34 -11.55 -11.09
CA ARG A 94 -7.87 -11.86 -12.46
C ARG A 94 -6.55 -12.63 -12.45
N THR A 95 -5.66 -12.30 -11.52
CA THR A 95 -4.39 -13.02 -11.36
C THR A 95 -4.62 -14.46 -10.94
N TRP A 96 -5.47 -14.67 -9.93
CA TRP A 96 -5.85 -16.00 -9.47
C TRP A 96 -6.55 -16.83 -10.55
N ALA A 97 -7.49 -16.23 -11.28
CA ALA A 97 -8.21 -16.89 -12.37
C ALA A 97 -7.25 -17.31 -13.51
N ARG A 98 -6.25 -16.47 -13.84
CA ARG A 98 -5.22 -16.79 -14.84
C ARG A 98 -4.31 -17.94 -14.39
N GLU A 99 -3.96 -18.02 -13.11
CA GLU A 99 -3.15 -19.14 -12.61
C GLU A 99 -3.94 -20.46 -12.62
N ARG A 100 -5.23 -20.41 -12.26
CA ARG A 100 -6.08 -21.61 -12.15
C ARG A 100 -6.59 -22.15 -13.50
N TRP A 101 -6.86 -21.27 -14.47
CA TRP A 101 -7.45 -21.64 -15.77
C TRP A 101 -6.61 -21.24 -16.98
N GLY A 102 -5.46 -20.59 -16.77
CA GLY A 102 -4.55 -20.20 -17.84
C GLY A 102 -3.92 -21.41 -18.49
N THR A 103 -4.45 -21.79 -19.64
CA THR A 103 -3.79 -22.67 -20.61
C THR A 103 -2.37 -22.16 -20.91
N SER A 104 -1.41 -23.09 -20.81
CA SER A 104 -0.09 -23.08 -21.43
C SER A 104 -0.10 -22.54 -22.88
N ARG A 105 -0.05 -21.22 -23.07
CA ARG A 105 0.11 -20.59 -24.40
C ARG A 105 1.16 -19.47 -24.45
N PHE A 106 2.03 -19.35 -23.45
CA PHE A 106 3.23 -18.49 -23.53
C PHE A 106 4.53 -19.21 -23.12
N SER A 107 4.51 -20.55 -23.08
CA SER A 107 5.70 -21.40 -22.88
C SER A 107 5.93 -22.34 -24.06
N SER A 108 5.39 -22.06 -25.24
CA SER A 108 5.74 -22.80 -26.46
C SER A 108 7.01 -22.20 -27.08
N ARG A 109 8.17 -22.50 -26.48
CA ARG A 109 9.48 -22.65 -27.17
C ARG A 109 10.69 -23.04 -26.29
N LEU A 110 10.55 -23.21 -24.97
CA LEU A 110 11.70 -23.54 -24.11
C LEU A 110 11.48 -24.65 -23.07
N SER A 111 10.46 -25.50 -23.20
CA SER A 111 10.26 -26.65 -22.29
C SER A 111 9.95 -27.96 -23.01
N MET A 112 10.84 -28.40 -23.90
CA MET A 112 10.89 -29.79 -24.35
C MET A 112 11.75 -30.67 -23.42
N ARG A 113 11.73 -30.42 -22.10
CA ARG A 113 12.44 -31.26 -21.11
C ARG A 113 11.80 -31.36 -19.71
N GLY A 114 10.52 -30.97 -19.57
CA GLY A 114 9.82 -30.95 -18.28
C GLY A 114 8.49 -31.70 -18.24
N PHE A 115 8.21 -32.57 -19.22
CA PHE A 115 6.99 -33.38 -19.26
C PHE A 115 7.03 -34.52 -18.23
N MET A 116 7.00 -34.19 -16.93
CA MET A 116 6.58 -35.07 -15.83
C MET A 116 6.64 -34.30 -14.50
N GLN A 117 5.84 -33.24 -14.35
CA GLN A 117 5.46 -32.79 -13.01
C GLN A 117 3.94 -32.73 -12.94
N ARG A 118 3.37 -33.76 -12.30
CA ARG A 118 2.01 -33.70 -11.75
C ARG A 118 1.94 -32.47 -10.82
N PRO A 119 0.83 -31.71 -10.82
CA PRO A 119 0.62 -30.68 -9.81
C PRO A 119 0.59 -31.36 -8.44
N THR A 120 1.59 -31.11 -7.61
CA THR A 120 1.65 -31.62 -6.24
C THR A 120 0.89 -30.67 -5.32
N SER A 121 0.51 -31.14 -4.13
CA SER A 121 -0.17 -30.38 -3.06
C SER A 121 0.54 -29.08 -2.63
N ALA A 122 1.79 -28.87 -3.04
CA ALA A 122 2.56 -27.64 -2.83
C ALA A 122 2.03 -26.45 -3.65
N ASP A 123 1.35 -26.68 -4.78
CA ASP A 123 0.79 -25.60 -5.62
C ASP A 123 -0.42 -24.93 -4.95
N SER A 124 -1.23 -25.70 -4.21
CA SER A 124 -2.33 -25.18 -3.38
C SER A 124 -1.84 -24.38 -2.18
N GLU A 125 -0.75 -24.81 -1.55
CA GLU A 125 -0.15 -24.15 -0.37
C GLU A 125 0.47 -22.78 -0.74
N THR A 126 1.08 -22.69 -1.93
CA THR A 126 1.64 -21.43 -2.44
C THR A 126 0.58 -20.41 -2.88
N ALA A 127 -0.57 -20.87 -3.41
CA ALA A 127 -1.71 -20.01 -3.72
C ALA A 127 -2.38 -19.43 -2.45
N LEU A 128 -2.53 -20.27 -1.40
CA LEU A 128 -3.01 -19.85 -0.08
C LEU A 128 -2.09 -18.78 0.53
N GLY A 129 -0.77 -18.98 0.41
CA GLY A 129 0.22 -18.01 0.85
C GLY A 129 0.02 -16.64 0.19
N TRP A 130 -0.05 -16.58 -1.14
CA TRP A 130 -0.12 -15.29 -1.84
C TRP A 130 -1.37 -14.45 -1.53
N LEU A 131 -2.57 -15.06 -1.58
CA LEU A 131 -3.82 -14.35 -1.25
C LEU A 131 -3.85 -13.89 0.21
N SER A 132 -3.33 -14.69 1.15
CA SER A 132 -3.20 -14.26 2.55
C SER A 132 -2.34 -13.00 2.67
N GLY A 133 -1.26 -12.93 1.89
CA GLY A 133 -0.39 -11.78 1.81
C GLY A 133 -1.12 -10.54 1.31
N VAL A 134 -1.86 -10.65 0.20
CA VAL A 134 -2.65 -9.54 -0.37
C VAL A 134 -3.70 -9.04 0.61
N LEU A 135 -4.41 -9.94 1.30
CA LEU A 135 -5.53 -9.59 2.17
C LEU A 135 -5.10 -9.04 3.53
N PHE A 136 -4.05 -9.59 4.13
CA PHE A 136 -3.71 -9.33 5.55
C PHE A 136 -2.35 -8.67 5.74
N LYS A 137 -1.43 -8.76 4.77
CA LYS A 137 -0.05 -8.23 4.92
C LYS A 137 0.27 -7.06 3.98
N ASN A 138 -0.45 -6.91 2.88
CA ASN A 138 -0.23 -5.87 1.88
C ASN A 138 -1.03 -4.60 2.21
N SER A 139 -0.44 -3.74 3.05
CA SER A 139 -0.99 -2.40 3.33
C SER A 139 -0.87 -1.44 2.14
N SER A 140 -0.25 -1.88 1.05
CA SER A 140 -0.08 -1.11 -0.16
C SER A 140 -1.32 -1.16 -1.07
N TYR A 141 -1.91 -2.32 -1.30
CA TYR A 141 -3.01 -2.46 -2.28
C TYR A 141 -4.32 -1.83 -1.78
N GLY A 142 -4.73 -2.17 -0.56
CA GLY A 142 -6.09 -1.92 -0.07
C GLY A 142 -6.40 -0.51 0.42
N LEU A 143 -5.46 0.43 0.31
CA LEU A 143 -5.61 1.76 0.88
C LEU A 143 -6.02 2.80 -0.15
N LEU A 144 -6.96 3.64 0.26
CA LEU A 144 -7.55 4.71 -0.52
C LEU A 144 -7.51 6.03 0.25
N SER A 145 -7.68 7.14 -0.45
CA SER A 145 -7.93 8.45 0.16
C SER A 145 -8.97 9.24 -0.63
N SER A 146 -9.51 10.29 -0.03
CA SER A 146 -10.53 11.14 -0.64
C SER A 146 -10.52 12.51 0.04
N ASP A 147 -10.74 13.56 -0.75
CA ASP A 147 -10.96 14.94 -0.31
C ASP A 147 -12.46 15.28 -0.15
N GLY A 148 -13.35 14.30 -0.31
CA GLY A 148 -14.80 14.47 -0.27
C GLY A 148 -15.45 14.80 -1.62
N ARG A 149 -14.67 15.10 -2.66
CA ARG A 149 -15.13 15.28 -4.04
C ARG A 149 -14.56 14.22 -4.98
N ARG A 150 -13.34 13.77 -4.70
CA ARG A 150 -12.58 12.80 -5.50
C ARG A 150 -12.18 11.62 -4.64
N VAL A 151 -11.97 10.48 -5.29
CA VAL A 151 -11.32 9.31 -4.71
C VAL A 151 -9.96 9.15 -5.36
N PHE A 152 -8.92 9.08 -4.55
CA PHE A 152 -7.55 8.88 -5.02
C PHE A 152 -7.14 7.42 -4.83
N VAL A 153 -6.70 6.80 -5.92
CA VAL A 153 -6.37 5.38 -5.99
C VAL A 153 -4.95 5.21 -6.53
N ARG A 154 -4.18 4.35 -5.88
CA ARG A 154 -2.89 3.91 -6.41
C ARG A 154 -3.09 2.65 -7.24
N GLU A 155 -2.80 2.71 -8.54
CA GLU A 155 -2.85 1.53 -9.39
C GLU A 155 -1.44 0.99 -9.61
N ASP A 156 -1.26 -0.29 -9.30
CA ASP A 156 0.01 -0.96 -9.43
C ASP A 156 0.05 -1.80 -10.72
N ARG A 157 1.19 -1.80 -11.40
CA ARG A 157 1.39 -2.66 -12.59
C ARG A 157 1.84 -4.06 -12.17
N LYS A 158 1.70 -5.02 -13.10
CA LYS A 158 2.03 -6.48 -13.06
C LYS A 158 2.89 -6.99 -11.87
N GLY A 159 3.98 -6.32 -11.52
CA GLY A 159 4.98 -6.79 -10.55
C GLY A 159 4.62 -6.76 -9.05
N LEU A 160 3.41 -6.36 -8.65
CA LEU A 160 2.99 -6.44 -7.23
C LEU A 160 2.33 -7.78 -6.86
N PHE A 161 1.81 -8.48 -7.86
CA PHE A 161 1.13 -9.76 -7.70
C PHE A 161 1.88 -10.94 -8.31
N GLU A 162 2.92 -10.68 -9.12
CA GLU A 162 3.81 -11.72 -9.59
C GLU A 162 4.60 -12.29 -8.42
N LYS A 163 4.65 -13.63 -8.31
CA LYS A 163 5.44 -14.34 -7.30
C LYS A 163 6.85 -13.71 -7.26
N PRO A 164 7.41 -13.37 -6.08
CA PRO A 164 8.81 -12.98 -6.04
C PRO A 164 9.57 -14.16 -6.63
N MET A 165 10.12 -13.99 -7.84
CA MET A 165 11.00 -15.00 -8.39
C MET A 165 12.05 -15.25 -7.33
N ARG A 166 12.17 -16.50 -6.87
CA ARG A 166 13.33 -16.94 -6.11
C ARG A 166 14.53 -16.50 -6.93
N LEU A 167 15.20 -15.43 -6.49
CA LEU A 167 16.41 -14.96 -7.15
C LEU A 167 17.35 -16.17 -7.18
N SER A 168 17.68 -16.61 -8.39
CA SER A 168 18.63 -17.68 -8.61
C SER A 168 19.90 -17.35 -7.81
N VAL A 169 20.23 -18.22 -6.85
CA VAL A 169 21.43 -18.17 -6.02
C VAL A 169 22.71 -18.33 -6.87
N PHE A 170 22.57 -18.63 -8.17
CA PHE A 170 23.68 -18.73 -9.11
C PHE A 170 23.85 -17.45 -9.93
N GLY A 171 24.51 -16.45 -9.33
CA GLY A 171 25.66 -15.71 -9.88
C GLY A 171 25.66 -15.13 -11.31
N ARG A 172 24.57 -15.13 -12.08
CA ARG A 172 24.50 -14.52 -13.42
C ARG A 172 23.11 -13.97 -13.72
N ALA A 173 22.81 -12.79 -13.20
CA ALA A 173 21.81 -11.92 -13.80
C ALA A 173 22.54 -10.74 -14.45
N GLY A 174 22.62 -10.78 -15.78
CA GLY A 174 23.15 -9.70 -16.61
C GLY A 174 22.44 -8.38 -16.34
N GLY A 175 23.13 -7.28 -16.64
CA GLY A 175 22.83 -5.92 -16.21
C GLY A 175 21.35 -5.56 -16.13
N SER A 176 20.92 -5.10 -14.95
CA SER A 176 19.66 -4.40 -14.80
C SER A 176 19.74 -3.10 -15.60
N SER A 177 19.22 -3.10 -16.83
CA SER A 177 18.93 -1.90 -17.58
C SER A 177 18.16 -0.91 -16.69
N ARG A 178 18.42 0.40 -16.82
CA ARG A 178 17.65 1.49 -16.18
C ARG A 178 16.14 1.40 -16.44
N SER A 179 15.70 0.56 -17.38
CA SER A 179 14.31 0.39 -17.84
C SER A 179 13.39 -0.47 -16.97
N ASP A 180 13.83 -1.03 -15.84
CA ASP A 180 13.02 -1.98 -15.03
C ASP A 180 12.75 -1.54 -13.58
N ALA A 181 12.91 -0.24 -13.28
CA ALA A 181 12.47 0.30 -12.01
C ALA A 181 10.94 0.11 -11.86
N PRO A 182 10.46 -0.42 -10.71
CA PRO A 182 9.03 -0.55 -10.49
C PRO A 182 8.40 0.83 -10.50
N VAL A 183 7.29 0.98 -11.22
CA VAL A 183 6.49 2.21 -11.26
C VAL A 183 5.02 1.86 -11.08
N ASN A 184 4.28 2.79 -10.50
CA ASN A 184 2.84 2.72 -10.33
C ASN A 184 2.22 4.07 -10.68
N LYS A 185 0.90 4.16 -10.62
CA LYS A 185 0.15 5.36 -10.98
C LYS A 185 -0.69 5.84 -9.81
N LEU A 186 -0.94 7.14 -9.77
CA LEU A 186 -1.96 7.74 -8.93
C LEU A 186 -3.08 8.25 -9.82
N LEU A 187 -4.30 7.84 -9.53
CA LEU A 187 -5.50 8.20 -10.27
C LEU A 187 -6.45 8.96 -9.36
N ALA A 188 -7.17 9.92 -9.92
CA ALA A 188 -8.30 10.57 -9.26
C ALA A 188 -9.58 10.31 -10.03
N TYR A 189 -10.57 9.77 -9.33
CA TYR A 189 -11.92 9.60 -9.83
C TYR A 189 -12.84 10.62 -9.20
N ASP A 190 -13.82 11.13 -9.94
CA ASP A 190 -14.94 11.85 -9.35
C ASP A 190 -15.73 10.90 -8.44
N LEU A 191 -16.01 11.34 -7.21
CA LEU A 191 -16.68 10.50 -6.20
C LEU A 191 -18.13 10.18 -6.57
N GLU A 192 -18.81 11.06 -7.31
CA GLU A 192 -20.21 10.92 -7.65
C GLU A 192 -20.39 10.11 -8.93
N THR A 193 -19.64 10.44 -9.99
CA THR A 193 -19.83 9.84 -11.32
C THR A 193 -18.94 8.62 -11.56
N GLY A 194 -17.80 8.50 -10.88
CA GLY A 194 -16.78 7.50 -11.17
C GLY A 194 -15.93 7.80 -12.40
N GLU A 195 -16.04 9.00 -12.97
CA GLU A 195 -15.21 9.46 -14.09
C GLU A 195 -13.75 9.61 -13.67
N LEU A 196 -12.82 9.15 -14.50
CA LEU A 196 -11.39 9.38 -14.32
C LEU A 196 -11.06 10.83 -14.68
N LEU A 197 -10.67 11.63 -13.69
CA LEU A 197 -10.36 13.05 -13.86
C LEU A 197 -8.93 13.27 -14.33
N TRP A 198 -7.99 12.53 -13.74
CA TRP A 198 -6.57 12.59 -14.11
C TRP A 198 -5.81 11.35 -13.63
N GLU A 199 -4.66 11.14 -14.25
CA GLU A 199 -3.70 10.09 -13.93
C GLU A 199 -2.29 10.67 -13.99
N VAL A 200 -1.45 10.31 -13.00
CA VAL A 200 -0.04 10.69 -12.93
C VAL A 200 0.83 9.49 -12.54
N GLY A 201 2.13 9.57 -12.79
CA GLY A 201 3.06 8.48 -12.54
C GLY A 201 3.31 7.58 -13.76
N GLY A 202 3.62 6.31 -13.51
CA GLY A 202 3.93 5.35 -14.56
C GLY A 202 5.36 5.45 -15.09
N ARG A 203 5.61 4.81 -16.24
CA ARG A 203 6.94 4.81 -16.86
C ARG A 203 7.20 6.18 -17.48
N ASP A 204 8.41 6.68 -17.30
CA ASP A 204 8.92 7.83 -18.04
C ASP A 204 9.83 7.29 -19.17
N PRO A 205 9.31 7.13 -20.41
CA PRO A 205 10.08 6.55 -21.50
C PRO A 205 11.21 7.45 -22.03
N VAL A 206 11.21 8.75 -21.71
CA VAL A 206 12.13 9.72 -22.35
C VAL A 206 12.84 10.61 -21.32
N GLY A 207 12.76 10.35 -20.02
CA GLY A 207 13.36 11.24 -19.01
C GLY A 207 12.90 12.69 -19.19
N SER A 208 11.75 12.89 -19.82
CA SER A 208 11.35 14.16 -20.40
C SER A 208 10.69 15.07 -19.37
N ASP A 209 10.47 14.54 -18.15
CA ASP A 209 9.66 15.12 -17.10
C ASP A 209 8.27 15.61 -17.61
N ALA A 210 7.84 15.11 -18.77
CA ALA A 210 6.61 15.51 -19.44
C ALA A 210 5.36 14.94 -18.76
N LEU A 211 5.54 13.86 -17.99
CA LEU A 211 4.48 13.24 -17.19
C LEU A 211 4.69 13.60 -15.72
N PRO A 212 3.72 14.27 -15.06
CA PRO A 212 3.78 14.47 -13.63
C PRO A 212 4.04 13.14 -12.91
N LEU A 213 5.03 13.12 -12.01
CA LEU A 213 5.49 11.92 -11.30
C LEU A 213 5.98 10.76 -12.18
N GLY A 214 6.28 10.99 -13.47
CA GLY A 214 6.87 9.97 -14.34
C GLY A 214 8.13 9.34 -13.72
N GLY A 215 8.18 8.00 -13.69
CA GLY A 215 9.29 7.25 -13.08
C GLY A 215 9.29 7.24 -11.54
N VAL A 216 8.36 7.91 -10.88
CA VAL A 216 8.21 7.89 -9.42
C VAL A 216 7.37 6.68 -9.00
N PHE A 217 7.86 5.91 -8.03
CA PHE A 217 7.06 4.90 -7.35
C PHE A 217 6.36 5.51 -6.14
N ILE A 218 5.04 5.61 -6.17
CA ILE A 218 4.21 6.11 -5.08
C ILE A 218 4.19 5.11 -3.94
N LEU A 219 4.55 5.58 -2.74
CA LEU A 219 4.82 4.73 -1.57
C LEU A 219 3.59 4.50 -0.69
N GLY A 220 2.45 5.15 -0.95
CA GLY A 220 1.23 4.97 -0.17
C GLY A 220 0.08 5.86 -0.62
N PRO A 221 -1.09 5.81 0.05
CA PRO A 221 -2.23 6.65 -0.30
C PRO A 221 -1.89 8.12 -0.04
N PRO A 222 -2.33 9.04 -0.92
CA PRO A 222 -2.06 10.45 -0.68
C PRO A 222 -2.85 10.98 0.53
N LEU A 223 -2.44 12.14 0.99
CA LEU A 223 -2.99 12.87 2.12
C LEU A 223 -3.56 14.20 1.62
N PRO A 224 -4.88 14.29 1.41
CA PRO A 224 -5.54 15.55 1.11
C PRO A 224 -5.57 16.45 2.34
N VAL A 225 -5.09 17.70 2.20
CA VAL A 225 -5.14 18.73 3.24
C VAL A 225 -5.45 20.07 2.58
N GLY A 226 -6.62 20.64 2.88
CA GLY A 226 -7.07 21.86 2.22
C GLY A 226 -7.13 21.67 0.70
N ASN A 227 -6.40 22.50 -0.04
CA ASN A 227 -6.31 22.45 -1.50
C ASN A 227 -5.01 21.81 -2.02
N THR A 228 -4.36 20.97 -1.21
CA THR A 228 -3.12 20.29 -1.59
C THR A 228 -3.24 18.79 -1.33
N LEU A 229 -2.73 18.00 -2.26
CA LEU A 229 -2.66 16.55 -2.17
C LEU A 229 -1.20 16.14 -1.94
N TYR A 230 -0.87 15.71 -0.72
CA TYR A 230 0.48 15.27 -0.39
C TYR A 230 0.69 13.79 -0.67
N VAL A 231 1.80 13.42 -1.28
CA VAL A 231 2.15 12.02 -1.55
C VAL A 231 3.64 11.76 -1.35
N ALA A 232 3.99 10.62 -0.77
CA ALA A 232 5.37 10.15 -0.70
C ALA A 232 5.69 9.29 -1.91
N GLY A 233 6.84 9.50 -2.53
CA GLY A 233 7.31 8.71 -3.67
C GLY A 233 8.82 8.49 -3.65
N GLU A 234 9.27 7.43 -4.31
CA GLU A 234 10.70 7.13 -4.54
C GLU A 234 11.04 7.19 -6.02
N ARG A 235 12.09 7.92 -6.40
CA ARG A 235 12.70 7.90 -7.74
C ARG A 235 14.21 7.77 -7.58
N ASP A 236 14.81 6.77 -8.22
CA ASP A 236 16.26 6.51 -8.19
C ASP A 236 16.91 6.36 -6.80
N GLY A 237 16.11 6.06 -5.78
CA GLY A 237 16.54 5.96 -4.37
C GLY A 237 16.29 7.23 -3.56
N GLU A 238 15.85 8.32 -4.18
CA GLU A 238 15.40 9.51 -3.47
C GLU A 238 13.95 9.35 -3.02
N ILE A 239 13.72 9.37 -1.71
CA ILE A 239 12.38 9.40 -1.12
C ILE A 239 12.00 10.85 -0.91
N ARG A 240 10.93 11.30 -1.57
CA ARG A 240 10.48 12.69 -1.57
C ARG A 240 9.02 12.80 -1.14
N LEU A 241 8.70 13.93 -0.50
CA LEU A 241 7.34 14.42 -0.36
C LEU A 241 7.00 15.26 -1.59
N TYR A 242 5.89 14.96 -2.24
CA TYR A 242 5.35 15.76 -3.34
C TYR A 242 4.06 16.43 -2.89
N ALA A 243 3.91 17.70 -3.23
CA ALA A 243 2.65 18.43 -3.13
C ALA A 243 2.03 18.54 -4.51
N LEU A 244 0.83 17.99 -4.68
CA LEU A 244 0.10 18.01 -5.94
C LEU A 244 -1.13 18.92 -5.83
N ASP A 245 -1.50 19.51 -6.95
CA ASP A 245 -2.84 20.05 -7.12
C ASP A 245 -3.86 18.90 -7.19
N PRO A 246 -4.89 18.87 -6.32
CA PRO A 246 -5.85 17.77 -6.26
C PRO A 246 -6.78 17.69 -7.48
N ALA A 247 -6.93 18.78 -8.23
CA ALA A 247 -7.83 18.86 -9.39
C ALA A 247 -7.18 18.37 -10.68
N THR A 248 -5.86 18.46 -10.78
CA THR A 248 -5.11 18.18 -12.01
C THR A 248 -4.03 17.10 -11.85
N GLY A 249 -3.61 16.81 -10.60
CA GLY A 249 -2.46 15.95 -10.31
C GLY A 249 -1.10 16.61 -10.56
N ALA A 250 -1.08 17.88 -10.97
CA ALA A 250 0.16 18.61 -11.26
C ALA A 250 1.04 18.78 -10.01
N VAL A 251 2.35 18.56 -10.16
CA VAL A 251 3.31 18.73 -9.07
C VAL A 251 3.55 20.23 -8.83
N GLN A 252 3.20 20.72 -7.64
CA GLN A 252 3.45 22.10 -7.23
C GLN A 252 4.86 22.28 -6.67
N TRP A 253 5.34 21.31 -5.88
CA TRP A 253 6.70 21.25 -5.38
C TRP A 253 7.03 19.85 -4.85
N SER A 254 8.32 19.59 -4.61
CA SER A 254 8.78 18.39 -3.91
C SER A 254 9.90 18.69 -2.92
N GLN A 255 9.98 17.92 -1.84
CA GLN A 255 11.02 18.01 -0.80
C GLN A 255 11.68 16.64 -0.62
N LEU A 256 13.00 16.59 -0.70
CA LEU A 256 13.77 15.38 -0.39
C LEU A 256 13.65 15.07 1.10
N LEU A 257 13.27 13.84 1.44
CA LEU A 257 13.10 13.37 2.83
C LEU A 257 14.25 12.47 3.27
N ALA A 258 14.66 11.54 2.40
CA ALA A 258 15.72 10.57 2.70
C ALA A 258 16.27 9.94 1.41
N LEU A 259 17.43 9.29 1.54
CA LEU A 259 18.00 8.43 0.51
C LEU A 259 17.87 6.97 0.94
N ALA A 260 17.38 6.13 0.05
CA ALA A 260 17.31 4.69 0.22
C ALA A 260 18.62 4.05 -0.25
N GLU A 261 19.31 3.33 0.64
CA GLU A 261 20.53 2.59 0.29
C GLU A 261 20.25 1.47 -0.73
N THR A 262 19.07 0.85 -0.64
CA THR A 262 18.61 -0.19 -1.56
C THR A 262 17.36 0.28 -2.29
N ARG A 263 17.49 0.45 -3.60
CA ARG A 263 16.38 0.81 -4.51
C ARG A 263 15.24 -0.20 -4.42
N LEU A 264 14.00 0.27 -4.59
CA LEU A 264 12.79 -0.57 -4.63
C LEU A 264 12.85 -1.76 -5.61
N GLY A 265 13.63 -1.65 -6.69
CA GLY A 265 13.92 -2.76 -7.61
C GLY A 265 14.44 -4.01 -6.90
N ARG A 266 15.31 -3.83 -5.91
CA ARG A 266 15.97 -4.91 -5.16
C ARG A 266 15.31 -5.22 -3.80
N ASN A 267 14.38 -4.37 -3.34
CA ASN A 267 13.67 -4.54 -2.07
C ASN A 267 12.16 -4.60 -2.28
N VAL A 268 11.66 -5.79 -2.65
CA VAL A 268 10.23 -6.03 -2.94
C VAL A 268 9.35 -5.87 -1.69
N ALA A 269 9.88 -6.18 -0.50
CA ALA A 269 9.13 -6.03 0.76
C ALA A 269 8.70 -4.58 1.03
N ARG A 270 9.53 -3.59 0.68
CA ARG A 270 9.18 -2.16 0.79
C ARG A 270 8.03 -1.73 -0.13
N ARG A 271 7.67 -2.53 -1.14
CA ARG A 271 6.50 -2.27 -2.01
C ARG A 271 5.18 -2.65 -1.34
N TRP A 272 5.21 -3.56 -0.37
CA TRP A 272 4.03 -4.10 0.30
C TRP A 272 3.60 -3.27 1.52
N VAL A 273 4.50 -2.44 2.02
CA VAL A 273 4.24 -1.54 3.15
C VAL A 273 3.93 -0.15 2.63
N SER A 274 2.73 0.35 2.94
CA SER A 274 2.38 1.74 2.64
C SER A 274 3.04 2.71 3.61
N ILE A 275 3.69 3.74 3.07
CA ILE A 275 4.01 4.96 3.79
C ILE A 275 2.78 5.83 3.87
N ARG A 276 2.32 6.11 5.09
CA ARG A 276 1.15 6.98 5.33
C ARG A 276 1.56 8.27 6.00
N LEU A 277 1.23 9.37 5.35
CA LEU A 277 1.44 10.72 5.86
C LEU A 277 0.37 11.11 6.87
N ALA A 278 0.70 12.01 7.80
CA ALA A 278 -0.27 12.69 8.66
C ALA A 278 0.04 14.19 8.70
N ALA A 279 -0.96 15.03 8.94
CA ALA A 279 -0.76 16.47 9.05
C ALA A 279 -1.64 17.10 10.14
N ALA A 280 -1.06 18.07 10.85
CA ALA A 280 -1.75 18.94 11.80
C ALA A 280 -0.88 20.16 12.09
N GLY A 281 -1.48 21.28 12.51
CA GLY A 281 -0.74 22.46 12.97
C GLY A 281 0.24 23.03 11.94
N GLY A 282 -0.06 22.92 10.63
CA GLY A 282 0.83 23.37 9.57
C GLY A 282 2.04 22.46 9.30
N VAL A 283 2.08 21.26 9.89
CA VAL A 283 3.18 20.30 9.72
C VAL A 283 2.68 19.03 9.04
N VAL A 284 3.44 18.51 8.08
CA VAL A 284 3.23 17.19 7.48
C VAL A 284 4.31 16.23 7.98
N VAL A 285 3.89 15.18 8.68
CA VAL A 285 4.75 14.11 9.19
C VAL A 285 4.83 12.98 8.16
N CYS A 286 6.05 12.68 7.77
CA CYS A 286 6.42 11.77 6.68
C CYS A 286 7.32 10.64 7.19
N PRO A 287 6.79 9.43 7.42
CA PRO A 287 7.63 8.24 7.51
C PRO A 287 8.34 8.00 6.18
N THR A 288 9.56 7.47 6.21
CA THR A 288 10.33 7.23 4.96
C THR A 288 10.43 5.75 4.60
N GLY A 289 10.08 4.83 5.51
CA GLY A 289 10.25 3.39 5.28
C GLY A 289 11.73 2.94 5.20
N VAL A 290 12.66 3.83 5.58
CA VAL A 290 14.10 3.58 5.70
C VAL A 290 14.64 4.05 7.07
N GLY A 291 13.73 4.07 8.06
CA GLY A 291 14.04 4.33 9.46
C GLY A 291 14.02 5.79 9.92
N TRP A 292 13.48 6.70 9.10
CA TRP A 292 13.34 8.11 9.45
C TRP A 292 11.87 8.55 9.50
N LEU A 293 11.54 9.35 10.50
CA LEU A 293 10.31 10.14 10.59
C LEU A 293 10.71 11.60 10.37
N VAL A 294 10.13 12.25 9.37
CA VAL A 294 10.50 13.61 8.96
C VAL A 294 9.29 14.52 9.07
N ALA A 295 9.44 15.70 9.66
CA ALA A 295 8.41 16.74 9.63
C ALA A 295 8.79 17.82 8.62
N VAL A 296 7.82 18.16 7.77
CA VAL A 296 7.94 19.21 6.77
C VAL A 296 6.92 20.30 7.06
N GLU A 297 7.34 21.56 7.01
CA GLU A 297 6.44 22.72 7.01
C GLU A 297 6.10 23.07 5.55
N PRO A 298 4.86 22.86 5.09
CA PRO A 298 4.50 23.12 3.69
C PRO A 298 4.57 24.58 3.27
N ALA A 299 4.42 25.52 4.21
CA ALA A 299 4.45 26.95 3.93
C ALA A 299 5.85 27.40 3.46
N SER A 300 6.90 27.01 4.18
CA SER A 300 8.29 27.29 3.82
C SER A 300 8.93 26.22 2.94
N ARG A 301 8.26 25.06 2.78
CA ARG A 301 8.74 23.86 2.08
C ARG A 301 10.03 23.30 2.69
N SER A 302 10.22 23.52 4.00
CA SER A 302 11.44 23.14 4.71
C SER A 302 11.22 21.95 5.64
N ILE A 303 12.30 21.21 5.93
CA ILE A 303 12.31 20.18 6.97
C ILE A 303 12.43 20.88 8.32
N LEU A 304 11.44 20.68 9.20
CA LEU A 304 11.50 21.15 10.59
C LEU A 304 12.44 20.27 11.42
N TRP A 305 12.33 18.96 11.25
CA TRP A 305 13.18 17.98 11.92
C TRP A 305 13.14 16.63 11.19
N ALA A 306 14.18 15.83 11.40
CA ALA A 306 14.26 14.44 10.97
C ALA A 306 14.74 13.58 12.15
N ALA A 307 13.94 12.59 12.53
CA ALA A 307 14.19 11.72 13.68
C ALA A 307 14.33 10.26 13.25
N ARG A 308 15.34 9.56 13.79
CA ARG A 308 15.58 8.15 13.51
C ARG A 308 14.86 7.28 14.53
N TYR A 309 13.91 6.45 14.07
CA TYR A 309 13.12 5.54 14.93
C TYR A 309 13.65 4.10 14.94
N THR A 310 14.53 3.76 14.00
CA THR A 310 15.23 2.48 13.99
C THR A 310 16.66 2.67 13.55
N SER A 311 17.59 1.99 14.21
CA SER A 311 18.99 2.01 13.84
C SER A 311 19.24 1.22 12.55
N ARG A 312 20.38 1.49 11.89
CA ARG A 312 20.81 0.73 10.72
C ARG A 312 21.09 -0.74 11.07
N SER A 313 21.61 -1.00 12.27
CA SER A 313 21.85 -2.36 12.76
C SER A 313 20.55 -3.11 13.05
N GLU A 314 19.52 -2.46 13.59
CA GLU A 314 18.19 -3.06 13.75
C GLU A 314 17.54 -3.38 12.39
N LEU A 315 17.65 -2.48 11.40
CA LEU A 315 17.21 -2.73 10.02
C LEU A 315 17.96 -3.92 9.38
N ALA A 316 19.28 -3.97 9.53
CA ALA A 316 20.12 -5.05 9.01
C ALA A 316 19.82 -6.39 9.69
N LYS A 317 19.60 -6.41 11.01
CA LYS A 317 19.17 -7.59 11.77
C LYS A 317 17.79 -8.09 11.35
N ARG A 318 16.93 -7.21 10.84
CA ARG A 318 15.63 -7.59 10.27
C ARG A 318 15.74 -8.11 8.83
N GLY A 319 16.84 -7.82 8.12
CA GLY A 319 17.29 -8.47 6.87
C GLY A 319 16.38 -8.25 5.64
N PRO A 320 16.95 -8.12 4.42
CA PRO A 320 16.16 -8.04 3.17
C PRO A 320 15.43 -9.35 2.83
N GLN A 321 15.80 -10.47 3.48
CA GLN A 321 15.22 -11.79 3.28
C GLN A 321 13.96 -12.06 4.10
N ARG A 322 13.60 -11.18 5.02
CA ARG A 322 12.25 -11.20 5.61
C ARG A 322 11.30 -10.49 4.66
N HIS A 323 11.08 -11.11 3.50
CA HIS A 323 9.72 -11.08 2.97
C HIS A 323 8.78 -11.36 4.16
N PRO A 324 7.61 -10.72 4.29
CA PRO A 324 6.55 -11.35 5.05
C PRO A 324 6.45 -12.76 4.45
N SER A 325 7.02 -13.76 5.13
CA SER A 325 7.07 -15.08 4.58
C SER A 325 5.61 -15.43 4.32
N TYR A 326 5.37 -15.88 3.09
CA TYR A 326 4.08 -16.46 2.70
C TYR A 326 3.78 -17.72 3.50
N GLU A 327 4.72 -18.16 4.33
CA GLU A 327 4.59 -19.24 5.29
C GLU A 327 3.48 -18.93 6.31
N PRO A 328 2.39 -19.69 6.26
CA PRO A 328 1.48 -19.78 7.39
C PRO A 328 2.30 -20.34 8.57
N GLY A 329 2.35 -19.63 9.71
CA GLY A 329 3.04 -20.10 10.93
C GLY A 329 4.20 -19.23 11.43
N GLY A 330 4.58 -18.17 10.70
CA GLY A 330 5.58 -17.20 11.17
C GLY A 330 5.10 -16.37 12.38
N GLN A 331 5.41 -16.83 13.59
CA GLN A 331 4.97 -16.37 14.92
C GLN A 331 5.24 -14.90 15.33
N ARG A 332 5.71 -14.01 14.45
CA ARG A 332 6.01 -12.63 14.85
C ARG A 332 4.94 -11.65 14.37
N VAL A 333 4.14 -11.19 15.33
CA VAL A 333 3.28 -10.01 15.18
C VAL A 333 4.17 -8.80 14.91
N SER A 334 4.13 -8.26 13.70
CA SER A 334 4.76 -6.99 13.35
C SER A 334 3.69 -5.95 13.03
N TRP A 335 4.01 -4.67 13.19
CA TRP A 335 3.12 -3.60 12.77
C TRP A 335 2.95 -3.65 11.25
N ILE A 336 1.79 -4.06 10.75
CA ILE A 336 1.54 -4.24 9.31
C ILE A 336 1.22 -2.92 8.57
N ALA A 337 1.00 -1.85 9.33
CA ALA A 337 0.52 -0.60 8.78
C ALA A 337 1.06 0.58 9.63
N PRO A 338 2.18 1.22 9.24
CA PRO A 338 2.71 2.38 9.95
C PRO A 338 1.80 3.58 9.68
N LEU A 339 1.28 4.22 10.73
CA LEU A 339 0.44 5.41 10.63
C LEU A 339 0.81 6.38 11.74
N PRO A 340 1.47 7.50 11.43
CA PRO A 340 1.60 8.58 12.38
C PRO A 340 0.20 9.07 12.76
N ARG A 341 -0.05 9.24 14.06
CA ARG A 341 -1.25 9.88 14.59
C ARG A 341 -0.85 11.13 15.33
N ILE A 342 -1.53 12.23 15.05
CA ILE A 342 -1.23 13.52 15.66
C ILE A 342 -2.35 13.90 16.61
N VAL A 343 -2.02 14.04 17.89
CA VAL A 343 -2.93 14.45 18.97
C VAL A 343 -2.31 15.65 19.67
N GLY A 344 -2.92 16.83 19.51
CA GLY A 344 -2.30 18.08 19.96
C GLY A 344 -0.92 18.26 19.33
N ASN A 345 0.12 18.49 20.15
CA ASN A 345 1.52 18.63 19.71
C ASN A 345 2.32 17.31 19.76
N ARG A 346 1.65 16.15 19.73
CA ARG A 346 2.28 14.83 19.86
C ARG A 346 2.07 13.99 18.62
N VAL A 347 3.13 13.33 18.17
CA VAL A 347 3.11 12.35 17.09
C VAL A 347 3.32 10.96 17.69
N LEU A 348 2.31 10.11 17.62
CA LEU A 348 2.40 8.69 17.97
C LEU A 348 2.72 7.89 16.71
N PHE A 349 3.75 7.06 16.76
CA PHE A 349 4.20 6.29 15.61
C PHE A 349 4.64 4.89 16.01
N ALA A 350 4.12 3.90 15.29
CA ALA A 350 4.52 2.51 15.36
C ALA A 350 5.01 2.08 13.97
N ALA A 351 6.31 1.85 13.86
CA ALA A 351 6.96 1.52 12.60
C ALA A 351 6.88 0.01 12.32
N VAL A 352 6.88 -0.41 11.06
CA VAL A 352 7.00 -1.84 10.70
C VAL A 352 8.38 -2.38 11.09
N GLU A 353 9.35 -1.49 11.09
CA GLU A 353 10.77 -1.78 11.29
C GLU A 353 11.17 -1.79 12.78
N SER A 354 10.24 -1.50 13.69
CA SER A 354 10.43 -1.46 15.15
C SER A 354 9.32 -2.26 15.82
N ASP A 355 9.56 -2.83 16.99
CA ASP A 355 8.46 -3.41 17.80
C ASP A 355 7.90 -2.38 18.79
N ALA A 356 8.49 -1.18 18.83
CA ALA A 356 8.12 -0.13 19.76
C ALA A 356 7.08 0.85 19.20
N ILE A 357 6.28 1.40 20.11
CA ILE A 357 5.50 2.61 19.90
C ILE A 357 6.33 3.79 20.45
N GLU A 358 6.43 4.85 19.65
CA GLU A 358 7.17 6.05 20.00
C GLU A 358 6.28 7.29 19.97
N CYS A 359 6.58 8.22 20.87
CA CYS A 359 5.93 9.52 20.93
C CYS A 359 6.94 10.63 20.74
N TRP A 360 6.66 11.50 19.78
CA TRP A 360 7.51 12.61 19.39
C TRP A 360 6.76 13.93 19.55
N ASP A 361 7.50 15.00 19.78
CA ASP A 361 6.97 16.36 19.70
C ASP A 361 6.81 16.78 18.23
N LEU A 362 5.63 17.31 17.86
CA LEU A 362 5.33 17.64 16.47
C LEU A 362 6.20 18.79 15.93
N ALA A 363 6.52 19.78 16.77
CA ALA A 363 7.26 20.97 16.33
C ALA A 363 8.78 20.73 16.33
N THR A 364 9.29 19.99 17.31
CA THR A 364 10.75 19.88 17.54
C THR A 364 11.34 18.52 17.17
N GLY A 365 10.53 17.47 17.02
CA GLY A 365 11.02 16.12 16.79
C GLY A 365 11.69 15.48 18.02
N ARG A 366 11.59 16.11 19.20
CA ARG A 366 12.12 15.54 20.43
C ARG A 366 11.29 14.31 20.83
N ARG A 367 11.95 13.18 21.10
CA ARG A 367 11.28 11.99 21.62
C ARG A 367 10.85 12.21 23.07
N HIS A 368 9.58 11.99 23.36
CA HIS A 368 9.03 11.99 24.72
C HIS A 368 9.21 10.64 25.40
N TRP A 369 8.89 9.56 24.69
CA TRP A 369 9.03 8.21 25.21
C TRP A 369 9.06 7.18 24.07
N ARG A 370 9.53 5.98 24.41
CA ARG A 370 9.52 4.76 23.60
C ARG A 370 9.05 3.61 24.50
N ARG A 371 8.11 2.80 24.01
CA ARG A 371 7.61 1.60 24.70
C ARG A 371 7.66 0.42 23.74
N SER A 372 8.30 -0.67 24.16
CA SER A 372 8.48 -1.92 23.41
C SER A 372 7.74 -3.06 24.08
#